data_AF-A0A421B1Z1-F1
#
_entry.id   AF-A0A421B1Z1-F1
#
_cell.length_a   1.000
_cell.length_b   1.000
_cell.length_c   1.000
_cell.angle_alpha   90.00
_cell.angle_beta   90.00
_cell.angle_gamma   90.00
#
_symmetry.space_group_name_H-M   'P 1'
#
loop_
_entity.id
_entity.type
_entity.pdbx_description
1 polymer ?
#
loop_
_entity_poly.entity_id
_entity_poly.type
_entity_poly.pdbx_seq_one_letter_code
_entity_poly.pdbx_strand_id
1 'polypeptide(L)'
;MLAVSTYSQEYIDTCRARVADHVSAYRAMTATGDGAEFTAAVAAFEPVFFTNLVHVLETSFVHRLRGKENKDGNPLNEVRLISASVLADDGVLRVDKGIRWDPPSTVLGYAPGDRIEVREAGFLALAEAFFTDLTAKYA
;
A
#
# COMPACT_ATOMS: atom_id res chain seq x y z
N MET A 1 -20.80 -10.30 -6.41
CA MET A 1 -19.38 -9.94 -6.24
C MET A 1 -18.64 -10.31 -7.51
N LEU A 2 -17.92 -9.36 -8.12
CA LEU A 2 -16.98 -9.67 -9.19
C LEU A 2 -15.76 -10.37 -8.58
N ALA A 3 -15.25 -11.40 -9.25
CA ALA A 3 -14.04 -12.12 -8.85
C ALA A 3 -13.12 -12.22 -10.06
N VAL A 4 -12.05 -11.42 -10.05
CA VAL A 4 -11.08 -11.34 -11.14
C VAL A 4 -9.93 -12.28 -10.83
N SER A 5 -9.74 -13.31 -11.66
CA SER A 5 -8.65 -14.28 -11.55
C SER A 5 -7.43 -13.90 -12.37
N THR A 6 -7.59 -13.02 -13.35
CA THR A 6 -6.55 -12.58 -14.28
C THR A 6 -6.72 -11.09 -14.63
N TYR A 7 -5.65 -10.32 -14.60
CA TYR A 7 -5.55 -8.94 -15.07
C TYR A 7 -4.61 -8.90 -16.27
N SER A 8 -4.88 -8.04 -17.27
CA SER A 8 -3.91 -7.83 -18.35
C SER A 8 -2.65 -7.15 -17.82
N GLN A 9 -1.51 -7.47 -18.40
CA GLN A 9 -0.25 -6.78 -18.09
C GLN A 9 -0.37 -5.26 -18.31
N GLU A 10 -1.06 -4.85 -19.37
CA GLU A 10 -1.36 -3.44 -19.66
C GLU A 10 -2.10 -2.73 -18.52
N TYR A 11 -3.06 -3.41 -17.89
CA TYR A 11 -3.79 -2.84 -16.74
C TYR A 11 -2.87 -2.67 -15.53
N ILE A 12 -2.05 -3.69 -15.25
CA ILE A 12 -1.07 -3.64 -14.15
C ILE A 12 -0.07 -2.50 -14.38
N ASP A 13 0.46 -2.36 -15.59
CA ASP A 13 1.41 -1.32 -15.97
C ASP A 13 0.79 0.08 -15.87
N THR A 14 -0.47 0.23 -16.28
CA THR A 14 -1.23 1.48 -16.13
C THR A 14 -1.40 1.87 -14.65
N CYS A 15 -1.71 0.91 -13.77
CA CYS A 15 -1.78 1.14 -12.34
C CYS A 15 -0.41 1.53 -11.74
N ARG A 16 0.66 0.87 -12.18
CA ARG A 16 2.04 1.19 -11.77
C ARG A 16 2.44 2.61 -12.19
N ALA A 17 2.13 3.02 -13.42
CA ALA A 17 2.38 4.36 -13.92
C ALA A 17 1.63 5.42 -13.08
N ARG A 18 0.35 5.19 -12.77
CA ARG A 18 -0.43 6.10 -11.90
C ARG A 18 0.20 6.31 -10.53
N VAL A 19 0.71 5.22 -9.91
CA VAL A 19 1.42 5.32 -8.63
C VAL A 19 2.71 6.12 -8.77
N ALA A 20 3.46 5.91 -9.86
CA ALA A 20 4.68 6.69 -10.14
C ALA A 20 4.40 8.19 -10.32
N ASP A 21 3.27 8.55 -10.93
CA ASP A 21 2.85 9.95 -11.08
C ASP A 21 2.60 10.61 -9.71
N HIS A 22 1.93 9.92 -8.78
CA HIS A 22 1.72 10.42 -7.42
C HIS A 22 3.03 10.65 -6.67
N VAL A 23 3.97 9.70 -6.74
CA VAL A 23 5.30 9.82 -6.12
C VAL A 23 6.08 10.99 -6.74
N SER A 24 6.03 11.12 -8.08
CA SER A 24 6.72 12.18 -8.80
C SER A 24 6.16 13.56 -8.44
N ALA A 25 4.84 13.68 -8.31
CA ALA A 25 4.18 14.91 -7.87
C ALA A 25 4.56 15.30 -6.44
N TYR A 26 4.59 14.33 -5.51
CA TYR A 26 5.07 14.55 -4.13
C TYR A 26 6.52 15.07 -4.13
N ARG A 27 7.43 14.36 -4.80
CA ARG A 27 8.85 14.76 -4.88
C ARG A 27 9.03 16.15 -5.48
N ALA A 28 8.34 16.44 -6.58
CA ALA A 28 8.39 17.74 -7.23
C ALA A 28 7.93 18.85 -6.28
N MET A 29 6.81 18.65 -5.56
CA MET A 29 6.34 19.60 -4.56
C MET A 29 7.36 19.81 -3.44
N THR A 30 7.91 18.72 -2.87
CA THR A 30 8.90 18.82 -1.78
C THR A 30 10.20 19.50 -2.20
N ALA A 31 10.56 19.46 -3.49
CA ALA A 31 11.74 20.12 -4.01
C ALA A 31 11.57 21.65 -4.20
N THR A 32 10.34 22.18 -4.09
CA THR A 32 10.07 23.62 -4.26
C THR A 32 10.32 24.48 -3.02
N GLY A 33 10.49 23.86 -1.86
CA GLY A 33 10.58 24.56 -0.59
C GLY A 33 11.70 24.03 0.30
N ASP A 34 12.14 24.87 1.23
CA ASP A 34 13.13 24.55 2.25
C ASP A 34 12.80 25.29 3.57
N GLY A 35 13.66 25.12 4.58
CA GLY A 35 13.47 25.72 5.90
C GLY A 35 12.67 24.85 6.87
N ALA A 36 12.70 25.23 8.15
CA ALA A 36 12.20 24.41 9.26
C ALA A 36 10.68 24.21 9.20
N GLU A 37 9.91 25.26 8.90
CA GLU A 37 8.45 25.20 8.83
C GLU A 37 7.97 24.32 7.68
N PHE A 38 8.57 24.46 6.49
CA PHE A 38 8.28 23.62 5.34
C PHE A 38 8.64 22.16 5.61
N THR A 39 9.84 21.91 6.18
CA THR A 39 10.28 20.55 6.53
C THR A 39 9.31 19.89 7.52
N ALA A 40 8.85 20.63 8.54
CA ALA A 40 7.88 20.12 9.49
C ALA A 40 6.51 19.86 8.83
N ALA A 41 6.06 20.73 7.93
CA ALA A 41 4.82 20.54 7.18
C ALA A 41 4.88 19.30 6.28
N VAL A 42 5.99 19.09 5.56
CA VAL A 42 6.21 17.88 4.74
C VAL A 42 6.24 16.63 5.60
N ALA A 43 6.92 16.65 6.75
CA ALA A 43 6.99 15.50 7.66
C ALA A 43 5.62 15.11 8.23
N ALA A 44 4.72 16.09 8.46
CA ALA A 44 3.35 15.83 8.88
C ALA A 44 2.45 15.38 7.73
N PHE A 45 2.67 15.89 6.52
CA PHE A 45 1.88 15.57 5.33
C PHE A 45 2.19 14.18 4.76
N GLU A 46 3.48 13.82 4.71
CA GLU A 46 3.99 12.59 4.11
C GLU A 46 3.22 11.32 4.55
N PRO A 47 3.09 11.02 5.86
CA PRO A 47 2.40 9.81 6.28
C PRO A 47 0.92 9.79 5.92
N VAL A 48 0.26 10.94 5.87
CA VAL A 48 -1.14 11.04 5.43
C VAL A 48 -1.25 10.71 3.94
N PHE A 49 -0.38 11.30 3.12
CA PHE A 49 -0.39 11.10 1.67
C PHE A 49 -0.11 9.65 1.29
N PHE A 50 1.00 9.08 1.77
CA PHE A 50 1.43 7.73 1.39
C PHE A 50 0.54 6.63 1.99
N THR A 51 -0.03 6.83 3.18
CA THR A 51 -1.02 5.89 3.72
C THR A 51 -2.27 5.84 2.84
N ASN A 52 -2.72 6.98 2.31
CA ASN A 52 -3.83 7.02 1.35
C ASN A 52 -3.48 6.36 0.01
N LEU A 53 -2.22 6.41 -0.44
CA LEU A 53 -1.81 5.70 -1.66
C LEU A 53 -1.86 4.17 -1.52
N VAL A 54 -1.77 3.62 -0.31
CA VAL A 54 -2.04 2.18 -0.09
C VAL A 54 -3.48 1.84 -0.43
N HIS A 55 -4.44 2.74 -0.16
CA HIS A 55 -5.83 2.56 -0.57
C HIS A 55 -6.00 2.56 -2.10
N VAL A 56 -5.20 3.34 -2.84
CA VAL A 56 -5.19 3.34 -4.31
C VAL A 56 -4.73 1.98 -4.86
N LEU A 57 -3.74 1.34 -4.23
CA LEU A 57 -3.32 -0.02 -4.57
C LEU A 57 -4.47 -1.02 -4.32
N GLU A 58 -5.10 -0.99 -3.14
CA GLU A 58 -6.19 -1.91 -2.81
C GLU A 58 -7.37 -1.76 -3.77
N THR A 59 -7.80 -0.52 -4.03
CA THR A 59 -8.99 -0.24 -4.84
C THR A 59 -8.80 -0.55 -6.31
N SER A 60 -7.59 -0.37 -6.85
CA SER A 60 -7.26 -0.78 -8.22
C SER A 60 -7.48 -2.27 -8.44
N PHE A 61 -7.30 -3.10 -7.40
CA PHE A 61 -7.43 -4.56 -7.50
C PHE A 61 -8.44 -5.13 -6.49
N VAL A 62 -9.48 -4.37 -6.14
CA VAL A 62 -10.45 -4.72 -5.08
C VAL A 62 -11.22 -6.00 -5.36
N HIS A 63 -11.43 -6.31 -6.64
CA HIS A 63 -12.14 -7.50 -7.11
C HIS A 63 -11.24 -8.71 -7.32
N ARG A 64 -9.96 -8.67 -6.94
CA ARG A 64 -9.05 -9.80 -7.08
C ARG A 64 -9.58 -11.03 -6.33
N LEU A 65 -9.58 -12.18 -7.00
CA LEU A 65 -10.07 -13.44 -6.45
C LEU A 65 -9.24 -13.84 -5.22
N ARG A 66 -9.87 -13.82 -4.03
CA ARG A 66 -9.20 -14.11 -2.74
C ARG A 66 -8.54 -15.48 -2.67
N GLY A 67 -9.08 -16.45 -3.39
CA GLY A 67 -8.51 -17.81 -3.44
C GLY A 67 -7.09 -17.88 -4.01
N LYS A 68 -6.69 -16.92 -4.85
CA LYS A 68 -5.33 -16.85 -5.43
C LYS A 68 -4.35 -16.05 -4.57
N GLU A 69 -4.84 -15.36 -3.53
CA GLU A 69 -4.02 -14.41 -2.80
C GLU A 69 -3.08 -15.06 -1.80
N ASN A 70 -3.40 -16.28 -1.34
CA ASN A 70 -2.84 -16.87 -0.12
C ASN A 70 -3.13 -16.03 1.14
N LYS A 71 -2.77 -16.58 2.31
CA LYS A 71 -3.01 -15.98 3.63
C LYS A 71 -1.76 -16.06 4.52
N ASP A 72 -0.61 -15.88 3.90
CA ASP A 72 0.73 -16.06 4.45
C ASP A 72 1.42 -14.73 4.80
N GLY A 73 0.67 -13.62 4.86
CA GLY A 73 1.23 -12.31 5.22
C GLY A 73 1.95 -11.62 4.06
N ASN A 74 1.74 -12.07 2.82
CA ASN A 74 2.32 -11.48 1.62
C ASN A 74 1.90 -10.01 1.40
N PRO A 75 2.54 -9.30 0.45
CA PRO A 75 2.24 -7.89 0.17
C PRO A 75 0.78 -7.61 -0.21
N LEU A 76 0.07 -8.55 -0.85
CA LEU A 76 -1.36 -8.37 -1.17
C LEU A 76 -2.23 -8.39 0.09
N ASN A 77 -1.86 -9.22 1.08
CA ASN A 77 -2.48 -9.24 2.40
C ASN A 77 -2.18 -7.95 3.16
N GLU A 78 -0.92 -7.49 3.15
CA GLU A 78 -0.48 -6.27 3.84
C GLU A 78 -1.20 -5.01 3.33
N VAL A 79 -1.23 -4.79 2.01
CA VAL A 79 -1.98 -3.68 1.40
C VAL A 79 -3.45 -3.70 1.82
N ARG A 80 -4.07 -4.90 1.84
CA ARG A 80 -5.46 -5.01 2.24
C ARG A 80 -5.68 -4.66 3.70
N LEU A 81 -4.89 -5.25 4.60
CA LEU A 81 -5.03 -5.05 6.03
C LEU A 81 -4.81 -3.59 6.40
N ILE A 82 -3.81 -2.95 5.80
CA ILE A 82 -3.57 -1.51 5.95
C ILE A 82 -4.76 -0.70 5.45
N SER A 83 -5.21 -0.93 4.21
CA SER A 83 -6.34 -0.21 3.63
C SER A 83 -7.63 -0.36 4.46
N ALA A 84 -7.92 -1.57 4.93
CA ALA A 84 -9.06 -1.82 5.80
C ALA A 84 -8.92 -1.12 7.16
N SER A 85 -7.74 -1.22 7.79
CA SER A 85 -7.47 -0.61 9.10
C SER A 85 -7.53 0.92 9.07
N VAL A 86 -7.03 1.53 8.00
CA VAL A 86 -7.10 2.98 7.78
C VAL A 86 -8.56 3.46 7.71
N LEU A 87 -9.44 2.70 7.04
CA LEU A 87 -10.84 3.08 6.88
C LEU A 87 -11.74 2.71 8.07
N ALA A 88 -11.45 1.60 8.77
CA ALA A 88 -12.37 1.01 9.74
C ALA A 88 -11.86 1.04 11.19
N ASP A 89 -10.55 1.21 11.41
CA ASP A 89 -9.90 1.06 12.72
C ASP A 89 -9.07 2.29 13.10
N ASP A 90 -9.46 3.48 12.63
CA ASP A 90 -8.76 4.74 12.89
C ASP A 90 -7.28 4.69 12.46
N GLY A 91 -6.89 3.85 11.49
CA GLY A 91 -5.49 3.71 11.11
C GLY A 91 -4.62 2.97 12.13
N VAL A 92 -5.22 2.19 13.03
CA VAL A 92 -4.52 1.22 13.87
C VAL A 92 -4.58 -0.15 13.21
N LEU A 93 -3.44 -0.80 13.00
CA LEU A 93 -3.39 -2.08 12.29
C LEU A 93 -4.20 -3.15 13.02
N ARG A 94 -5.24 -3.65 12.35
CA ARG A 94 -5.98 -4.85 12.72
C ARG A 94 -5.70 -5.97 11.72
N VAL A 95 -5.37 -7.14 12.26
CA VAL A 95 -5.15 -8.35 11.47
C VAL A 95 -6.36 -9.28 11.55
N ASP A 96 -6.81 -9.75 10.39
CA ASP A 96 -7.85 -10.77 10.30
C ASP A 96 -7.34 -12.12 10.83
N LYS A 97 -8.15 -12.81 11.64
CA LYS A 97 -7.81 -14.12 12.25
C LYS A 97 -7.36 -15.20 11.25
N GLY A 98 -7.69 -15.05 9.97
CA GLY A 98 -7.36 -16.01 8.91
C GLY A 98 -6.00 -15.78 8.24
N ILE A 99 -5.32 -14.67 8.50
CA ILE A 99 -4.03 -14.34 7.90
C ILE A 99 -2.92 -14.72 8.88
N ARG A 100 -1.94 -15.49 8.41
CA ARG A 100 -0.73 -15.81 9.18
C ARG A 100 0.17 -14.58 9.12
N TRP A 101 0.02 -13.71 10.13
CA TRP A 101 0.75 -12.46 10.20
C TRP A 101 1.98 -12.61 11.09
N ASP A 102 3.15 -12.36 10.49
CA ASP A 102 4.43 -12.31 11.17
C ASP A 102 5.14 -11.00 10.77
N PRO A 103 5.10 -9.94 11.60
CA PRO A 103 5.58 -8.61 11.22
C PRO A 103 6.99 -8.60 10.60
N PRO A 104 8.01 -9.29 11.13
CA PRO A 104 9.35 -9.32 10.53
C PRO A 104 9.40 -9.89 9.10
N SER A 105 8.38 -10.64 8.67
CA SER A 105 8.27 -11.19 7.32
C SER A 105 7.50 -10.30 6.34
N THR A 106 6.80 -9.26 6.83
CA THR A 106 6.04 -8.33 5.99
C THR A 106 6.92 -7.17 5.54
N VAL A 107 6.47 -6.39 4.55
CA VAL A 107 7.28 -5.33 3.95
C VAL A 107 7.44 -4.15 4.90
N LEU A 108 6.37 -3.75 5.59
CA LEU A 108 6.38 -2.59 6.48
C LEU A 108 6.64 -2.94 7.95
N GLY A 109 6.55 -4.21 8.33
CA GLY A 109 6.94 -4.65 9.67
C GLY A 109 5.95 -4.28 10.79
N TYR A 110 4.73 -3.84 10.47
CA TYR A 110 3.76 -3.43 11.48
C TYR A 110 3.25 -4.60 12.31
N ALA A 111 3.27 -4.42 13.63
CA ALA A 111 2.60 -5.30 14.58
C ALA A 111 1.11 -4.95 14.73
N PRO A 112 0.24 -5.93 15.06
CA PRO A 112 -1.14 -5.63 15.40
C PRO A 112 -1.22 -4.62 16.56
N GLY A 113 -2.00 -3.54 16.37
CA GLY A 113 -2.08 -2.44 17.33
C GLY A 113 -1.17 -1.24 17.04
N ASP A 114 -0.27 -1.35 16.07
CA ASP A 114 0.56 -0.22 15.64
C ASP A 114 -0.28 0.85 14.92
N ARG A 115 0.11 2.12 15.11
CA ARG A 115 -0.38 3.22 14.28
C ARG A 115 0.26 3.14 12.91
N ILE A 116 -0.56 3.15 11.87
CA ILE A 116 -0.10 3.12 10.48
C ILE A 116 0.35 4.54 10.09
N GLU A 117 1.64 4.68 9.77
CA GLU A 117 2.25 5.91 9.26
C GLU A 117 3.19 5.57 8.10
N VAL A 118 2.62 5.23 6.94
CA VAL A 118 3.42 4.84 5.78
C VAL A 118 4.16 6.07 5.24
N ARG A 119 5.48 6.03 5.19
CA ARG A 119 6.33 7.05 4.56
C ARG A 119 6.79 6.63 3.17
N GLU A 120 7.37 7.54 2.41
CA GLU A 120 7.73 7.32 0.99
C GLU A 120 8.49 6.01 0.77
N ALA A 121 9.59 5.81 1.51
CA ALA A 121 10.45 4.63 1.33
C ALA A 121 9.68 3.32 1.59
N GLY A 122 8.84 3.30 2.64
CA GLY A 122 8.00 2.15 2.95
C GLY A 122 6.95 1.92 1.87
N PHE A 123 6.29 2.97 1.41
CA PHE A 123 5.31 2.86 0.33
C PHE A 123 5.91 2.32 -0.96
N LEU A 124 7.09 2.80 -1.37
CA LEU A 124 7.77 2.33 -2.58
C LEU A 124 8.14 0.85 -2.49
N ALA A 125 8.65 0.41 -1.34
CA ALA A 125 8.94 -1.00 -1.10
C ALA A 125 7.67 -1.85 -1.15
N LEU A 126 6.59 -1.40 -0.50
CA LEU A 126 5.32 -2.10 -0.48
C LEU A 126 4.68 -2.16 -1.88
N ALA A 127 4.68 -1.05 -2.63
CA ALA A 127 4.12 -0.99 -3.96
C ALA A 127 4.84 -1.93 -4.93
N GLU A 128 6.18 -1.96 -4.88
CA GLU A 128 6.96 -2.89 -5.70
C GLU A 128 6.63 -4.34 -5.37
N ALA A 129 6.71 -4.72 -4.08
CA ALA A 129 6.40 -6.06 -3.63
C ALA A 129 4.95 -6.47 -3.95
N PHE A 130 4.01 -5.54 -3.82
CA PHE A 130 2.61 -5.72 -4.19
C PHE A 130 2.47 -6.04 -5.68
N PHE A 131 3.05 -5.23 -6.58
CA PHE A 131 2.92 -5.47 -8.01
C PHE A 131 3.65 -6.75 -8.44
N THR A 132 4.81 -7.07 -7.86
CA THR A 132 5.51 -8.35 -8.13
C THR A 132 4.63 -9.55 -7.79
N ASP A 133 4.06 -9.58 -6.58
CA ASP A 133 3.23 -10.70 -6.13
C ASP A 133 1.87 -10.73 -6.88
N LEU A 134 1.31 -9.56 -7.19
CA LEU A 134 0.11 -9.43 -8.01
C LEU A 134 0.32 -10.01 -9.41
N THR A 135 1.41 -9.64 -10.09
CA THR A 135 1.73 -10.16 -11.43
C THR A 135 1.96 -11.68 -11.37
N ALA A 136 2.73 -12.17 -10.39
CA ALA A 136 2.99 -13.60 -10.25
C ALA A 136 1.71 -14.43 -10.06
N LYS A 137 0.70 -13.87 -9.39
CA LYS A 137 -0.55 -14.56 -9.06
C LYS A 137 -1.66 -14.29 -10.05
N TYR A 138 -1.73 -13.12 -10.69
CA TYR A 138 -2.92 -12.68 -11.44
C TYR A 138 -2.63 -12.19 -12.87
N ALA A 139 -1.38 -12.20 -13.38
CA ALA A 139 -1.14 -11.99 -14.81
C ALA A 139 -1.29 -13.29 -15.61
#